data_AF-A0A3E3DWC1-F1
#
_entry.id   AF-A0A3E3DWC1-F1
#
_cell.length_a   1.000
_cell.length_b   1.000
_cell.length_c   1.000
_cell.angle_alpha   90.00
_cell.angle_beta   90.00
_cell.angle_gamma   90.00
#
_symmetry.space_group_name_H-M   'P 1'
#
loop_
_entity.id
_entity.type
_entity.pdbx_description
1 polymer ?
#
loop_
_entity_poly.entity_id
_entity_poly.type
_entity_poly.pdbx_seq_one_letter_code
_entity_poly.pdbx_strand_id
1 'polypeptide(L)'
;MKNNNVRKELMFLYNAKSMTGIYFSTFVLFYLVLSALSNGISNSVLGFMTAFQMLICSALIGFSQETLIPEDKISLKRTIVWGILMFIITIGFCEFFGWFSQVKIWCKILFYLAVLISILVVWLALEIKANYDTKELNDALKKFQSK
;
A
#
# COMPACT_ATOMS: atom_id res chain seq x y z
N MET A 1 -23.59 19.66 -12.09
CA MET A 1 -23.48 18.28 -11.60
C MET A 1 -22.43 17.43 -12.34
N LYS A 2 -22.34 17.45 -13.68
CA LYS A 2 -21.36 16.66 -14.46
C LYS A 2 -19.87 16.93 -14.08
N ASN A 3 -19.55 18.17 -13.70
CA ASN A 3 -18.18 18.59 -13.37
C ASN A 3 -17.65 17.99 -12.04
N ASN A 4 -18.52 17.66 -11.08
CA ASN A 4 -18.10 17.11 -9.79
C ASN A 4 -17.75 15.62 -9.86
N ASN A 5 -18.38 14.85 -10.76
CA ASN A 5 -18.05 13.43 -10.96
C ASN A 5 -16.69 13.26 -11.65
N VAL A 6 -16.43 14.04 -12.70
CA VAL A 6 -15.13 14.01 -13.40
C VAL A 6 -13.99 14.37 -12.46
N ARG A 7 -14.15 15.38 -11.61
CA ARG A 7 -13.15 15.74 -10.59
C ARG A 7 -12.87 14.58 -9.63
N LYS A 8 -13.90 13.88 -9.15
CA LYS A 8 -13.73 12.73 -8.25
C LYS A 8 -13.01 11.57 -8.93
N GLU A 9 -13.38 11.24 -10.16
CA GLU A 9 -12.73 10.18 -10.94
C GLU A 9 -11.25 10.50 -11.23
N LEU A 10 -10.93 11.75 -11.53
CA LEU A 10 -9.55 12.18 -11.74
C LEU A 10 -8.73 12.12 -10.45
N MET A 11 -9.28 12.53 -9.31
CA MET A 11 -8.60 12.43 -8.02
C MET A 11 -8.36 10.96 -7.62
N PHE A 12 -9.35 10.09 -7.83
CA PHE A 12 -9.22 8.64 -7.64
C PHE A 12 -8.04 8.09 -8.46
N LEU A 13 -7.99 8.39 -9.76
CA LEU A 13 -6.92 7.91 -10.63
C LEU A 13 -5.55 8.45 -10.22
N TYR A 14 -5.48 9.72 -9.81
CA TYR A 14 -4.25 10.35 -9.34
C TYR A 14 -3.72 9.69 -8.06
N ASN A 15 -4.59 9.45 -7.08
CA ASN A 15 -4.24 8.81 -5.82
C ASN A 15 -3.83 7.35 -6.04
N ALA A 16 -4.62 6.57 -6.79
CA ALA A 16 -4.32 5.19 -7.10
C ALA A 16 -2.97 5.03 -7.83
N LYS A 17 -2.69 5.90 -8.81
CA LYS A 17 -1.40 5.93 -9.52
C LYS A 17 -0.24 6.27 -8.59
N SER A 18 -0.42 7.27 -7.72
CA SER A 18 0.62 7.68 -6.76
C SER A 18 0.95 6.54 -5.79
N MET A 19 -0.07 5.88 -5.22
CA MET A 19 0.11 4.73 -4.33
C MET A 19 0.78 3.56 -5.05
N THR A 20 0.38 3.29 -6.29
CA THR A 20 1.02 2.26 -7.14
C THR A 20 2.53 2.50 -7.25
N GLY A 21 2.95 3.75 -7.49
CA GLY A 21 4.37 4.11 -7.57
C GLY A 21 5.14 3.88 -6.27
N ILE A 22 4.53 4.22 -5.12
CA ILE A 22 5.12 3.98 -3.79
C ILE A 22 5.30 2.49 -3.54
N TYR A 23 4.26 1.68 -3.78
CA TYR A 23 4.33 0.23 -3.57
C TYR A 23 5.36 -0.43 -4.49
N PHE A 24 5.38 -0.04 -5.76
CA PHE A 24 6.31 -0.58 -6.74
C PHE A 24 7.75 -0.29 -6.33
N SER A 25 8.06 0.97 -6.00
CA SER A 25 9.40 1.39 -5.60
C SER A 25 9.86 0.65 -4.34
N THR A 26 8.95 0.48 -3.38
CA THR A 26 9.21 -0.26 -2.14
C THR A 26 9.51 -1.74 -2.43
N PHE A 27 8.70 -2.40 -3.26
CA PHE A 27 8.90 -3.82 -3.59
C PHE A 27 10.21 -4.05 -4.33
N VAL A 28 10.53 -3.21 -5.31
CA VAL A 28 11.81 -3.26 -6.02
C VAL A 28 12.99 -3.08 -5.07
N LEU A 29 12.90 -2.10 -4.17
CA LEU A 29 13.97 -1.84 -3.18
C LEU A 29 14.17 -3.04 -2.26
N PHE A 30 13.09 -3.58 -1.67
CA PHE A 30 13.19 -4.76 -0.82
C PHE A 30 13.74 -5.97 -1.59
N TYR A 31 13.27 -6.20 -2.81
CA TYR A 31 13.77 -7.30 -3.64
C TYR A 31 15.28 -7.20 -3.87
N LEU A 32 15.77 -6.03 -4.28
CA LEU A 32 17.19 -5.80 -4.56
C LEU A 32 18.05 -5.92 -3.30
N VAL A 33 17.61 -5.32 -2.18
CA VAL A 33 18.33 -5.40 -0.89
C VAL A 33 18.40 -6.84 -0.39
N LEU A 34 17.28 -7.57 -0.41
CA LEU A 34 17.23 -8.95 0.06
C LEU A 34 18.03 -9.90 -0.86
N SER A 35 18.02 -9.64 -2.17
CA SER A 35 18.86 -10.37 -3.13
C SER A 35 20.35 -10.08 -2.88
N ALA A 36 20.71 -8.84 -2.59
CA ALA A 36 22.09 -8.44 -2.31
C ALA A 36 22.61 -9.05 -1.01
N LEU A 37 21.76 -9.14 0.01
CA LEU A 37 22.09 -9.81 1.27
C LEU A 37 22.26 -11.32 1.10
N SER A 38 21.50 -11.96 0.20
CA SER A 38 21.57 -13.41 -0.01
C SER A 38 22.75 -13.82 -0.89
N ASN A 39 22.91 -13.14 -2.04
CA ASN A 39 23.74 -13.59 -3.17
C ASN A 39 24.89 -12.63 -3.51
N GLY A 40 25.01 -11.52 -2.76
CA GLY A 40 25.97 -10.44 -3.02
C GLY A 40 25.44 -9.38 -4.00
N ILE A 41 25.96 -8.16 -3.89
CA ILE A 41 25.52 -6.99 -4.68
C ILE A 41 25.68 -7.26 -6.19
N SER A 42 26.79 -7.89 -6.60
CA SER A 42 27.12 -8.16 -8.01
C SER A 42 26.13 -9.08 -8.72
N ASN A 43 25.44 -9.95 -7.97
CA ASN A 43 24.47 -10.92 -8.50
C ASN A 43 23.02 -10.48 -8.30
N SER A 44 22.81 -9.26 -7.82
CA SER A 44 21.48 -8.73 -7.51
C SER A 44 20.93 -7.97 -8.69
N VAL A 45 20.29 -8.71 -9.59
CA VAL A 45 19.69 -8.15 -10.80
C VAL A 45 18.18 -8.33 -10.74
N LEU A 46 17.46 -7.24 -10.99
CA LEU A 46 16.01 -7.31 -11.20
C LEU A 46 15.74 -7.58 -12.68
N GLY A 47 15.16 -8.74 -12.98
CA GLY A 47 14.70 -9.06 -14.33
C GLY A 47 13.51 -8.18 -14.73
N PHE A 48 13.43 -7.82 -16.01
CA PHE A 48 12.32 -7.02 -16.55
C PHE A 48 10.94 -7.63 -16.26
N MET A 49 10.80 -8.96 -16.42
CA MET A 49 9.54 -9.65 -16.14
C MET A 49 9.15 -9.57 -14.66
N THR A 50 10.11 -9.73 -13.75
CA THR A 50 9.88 -9.57 -12.31
C THR A 50 9.44 -8.14 -11.97
N ALA A 51 10.10 -7.14 -12.56
CA ALA A 51 9.71 -5.74 -12.40
C ALA A 51 8.27 -5.50 -12.92
N PHE A 52 7.92 -6.04 -14.09
CA PHE A 52 6.59 -5.89 -14.65
C PHE A 52 5.51 -6.56 -13.79
N GLN A 53 5.79 -7.75 -13.25
CA GLN A 53 4.89 -8.43 -12.31
C GLN A 53 4.71 -7.64 -11.01
N MET A 54 5.80 -7.06 -10.47
CA MET A 54 5.73 -6.17 -9.31
C MET A 54 4.90 -4.93 -9.61
N LEU A 55 5.03 -4.33 -10.80
CA LEU A 55 4.21 -3.20 -11.21
C LEU A 55 2.72 -3.55 -11.22
N ILE A 56 2.35 -4.70 -11.79
CA ILE A 56 0.95 -5.17 -11.79
C ILE A 56 0.46 -5.40 -10.36
N CYS A 57 1.26 -6.08 -9.53
CA CYS A 57 0.94 -6.33 -8.13
C CYS A 57 0.69 -5.02 -7.36
N SER A 58 1.61 -4.05 -7.49
CA SER A 58 1.51 -2.74 -6.88
C SER A 58 0.33 -1.93 -7.41
N ALA A 59 -0.02 -2.08 -8.69
CA ALA A 59 -1.21 -1.44 -9.26
C ALA A 59 -2.48 -1.99 -8.60
N LEU A 60 -2.62 -3.32 -8.51
CA LEU A 60 -3.78 -3.93 -7.85
C LEU A 60 -3.92 -3.47 -6.39
N ILE A 61 -2.80 -3.38 -5.66
CA ILE A 61 -2.78 -2.88 -4.28
C ILE A 61 -3.18 -1.38 -4.23
N GLY A 62 -2.59 -0.54 -5.09
CA GLY A 62 -2.88 0.90 -5.12
C GLY A 62 -4.32 1.22 -5.47
N PHE A 63 -4.88 0.56 -6.49
CA PHE A 63 -6.29 0.71 -6.86
C PHE A 63 -7.25 0.17 -5.79
N SER A 64 -6.91 -0.97 -5.17
CA SER A 64 -7.74 -1.51 -4.08
C SER A 64 -7.72 -0.61 -2.84
N GLN A 65 -6.60 0.06 -2.55
CA GLN A 65 -6.52 1.02 -1.45
C GLN A 65 -7.47 2.18 -1.65
N GLU A 66 -7.41 2.85 -2.80
CA GLU A 66 -8.28 4.00 -3.08
C GLU A 66 -9.75 3.60 -3.10
N THR A 67 -10.06 2.38 -3.55
CA THR A 67 -11.43 1.86 -3.58
C THR A 67 -11.97 1.55 -2.17
N LEU A 68 -11.15 0.92 -1.32
CA LEU A 68 -11.58 0.45 0.01
C LEU A 68 -11.41 1.52 1.09
N ILE A 69 -10.41 2.39 0.98
CA ILE A 69 -10.10 3.44 1.95
C ILE A 69 -10.13 4.80 1.23
N PRO A 70 -11.32 5.25 0.78
CA PRO A 70 -11.43 6.57 0.17
C PRO A 70 -11.20 7.65 1.23
N GLU A 71 -10.60 8.77 0.82
CA GLU A 71 -10.17 9.86 1.72
C GLU A 71 -11.29 10.43 2.60
N ASP A 72 -12.54 10.34 2.15
CA ASP A 72 -13.71 10.92 2.79
C ASP A 72 -14.33 10.04 3.89
N LYS A 73 -13.97 8.75 3.96
CA LYS A 73 -14.58 7.77 4.88
C LYS A 73 -13.56 6.78 5.43
N ILE A 74 -12.75 7.25 6.37
CA ILE A 74 -11.80 6.41 7.09
C ILE A 74 -12.59 5.46 8.01
N SER A 75 -12.48 4.16 7.77
CA SER A 75 -13.09 3.12 8.58
C SER A 75 -12.09 2.01 8.88
N LEU A 76 -11.85 1.75 10.16
CA LEU A 76 -10.97 0.69 10.65
C LEU A 76 -11.27 -0.68 10.00
N LYS A 77 -12.55 -1.03 9.85
CA LYS A 77 -12.95 -2.29 9.22
C LYS A 77 -12.49 -2.39 7.77
N ARG A 78 -12.61 -1.29 7.01
CA ARG A 78 -12.18 -1.22 5.61
C ARG A 78 -10.67 -1.29 5.48
N THR A 79 -9.93 -0.68 6.40
CA THR A 79 -8.48 -0.78 6.48
C THR A 79 -8.01 -2.21 6.73
N ILE A 80 -8.66 -2.94 7.65
CA ILE A 80 -8.34 -4.35 7.91
C ILE A 80 -8.61 -5.20 6.66
N VAL A 81 -9.77 -5.02 6.01
CA VAL A 81 -10.11 -5.73 4.77
C VAL A 81 -9.08 -5.46 3.68
N TRP A 82 -8.70 -4.19 3.50
CA TRP A 82 -7.67 -3.82 2.54
C TRP A 82 -6.30 -4.41 2.88
N GLY A 83 -5.89 -4.39 4.16
CA GLY A 83 -4.63 -4.99 4.61
C GLY A 83 -4.56 -6.48 4.33
N ILE A 84 -5.65 -7.21 4.60
CA ILE A 84 -5.77 -8.64 4.27
C ILE A 84 -5.66 -8.84 2.75
N LEU A 85 -6.38 -8.04 1.96
CA LEU A 85 -6.34 -8.12 0.50
C LEU A 85 -4.94 -7.84 -0.05
N MET A 86 -4.26 -6.79 0.43
CA MET A 86 -2.88 -6.45 0.08
C MET A 86 -1.94 -7.62 0.38
N PHE A 87 -2.08 -8.23 1.56
CA PHE A 87 -1.24 -9.36 1.95
C PHE A 87 -1.46 -10.58 1.05
N ILE A 88 -2.73 -10.91 0.74
CA ILE A 88 -3.09 -12.00 -0.17
C ILE A 88 -2.54 -11.75 -1.58
N ILE A 89 -2.71 -10.54 -2.12
CA ILE A 89 -2.19 -10.18 -3.46
C ILE A 89 -0.66 -10.32 -3.46
N THR A 90 0.01 -9.77 -2.44
CA THR A 90 1.48 -9.77 -2.37
C THR A 90 2.03 -11.19 -2.27
N ILE A 91 1.51 -12.02 -1.36
CA ILE A 91 1.94 -13.43 -1.24
C ILE A 91 1.58 -14.21 -2.50
N GLY A 92 0.38 -14.00 -3.03
CA GLY A 92 -0.08 -14.67 -4.26
C GLY A 92 0.88 -14.44 -5.41
N PHE A 93 1.26 -13.18 -5.68
CA PHE A 93 2.25 -12.86 -6.71
C PHE A 93 3.63 -13.42 -6.37
N CYS A 94 4.07 -13.27 -5.13
CA CYS A 94 5.39 -13.71 -4.69
C CYS A 94 5.59 -15.22 -4.86
N GLU A 95 4.60 -16.04 -4.48
CA GLU A 95 4.64 -17.50 -4.63
C GLU A 95 4.37 -17.94 -6.08
N PHE A 96 3.39 -17.34 -6.76
CA PHE A 96 3.00 -17.74 -8.12
C PHE A 96 4.12 -17.48 -9.14
N PHE A 97 4.81 -16.34 -9.02
CA PHE A 97 5.92 -15.98 -9.90
C PHE A 97 7.30 -16.34 -9.33
N GLY A 98 7.35 -16.88 -8.12
CA GLY A 98 8.58 -17.32 -7.48
C GLY A 98 9.64 -16.22 -7.35
N TRP A 99 9.24 -15.00 -6.95
CA TRP A 99 10.14 -13.84 -6.87
C TRP A 99 11.41 -14.15 -6.08
N PHE A 100 11.28 -14.85 -4.96
CA PHE A 100 12.42 -15.21 -4.10
C PHE A 100 12.89 -16.66 -4.27
N SER A 101 12.63 -17.30 -5.41
CA SER A 101 13.03 -18.70 -5.67
C SER A 101 14.55 -18.90 -5.74
N GLN A 102 15.30 -17.86 -6.13
CA GLN A 102 16.76 -17.89 -6.30
C GLN A 102 17.53 -17.35 -5.09
N VAL A 103 16.83 -16.99 -4.00
CA VAL A 103 17.44 -16.52 -2.75
C VAL A 103 17.11 -17.47 -1.61
N LYS A 104 17.80 -17.28 -0.49
CA LYS A 104 17.58 -18.08 0.71
C LYS A 104 16.20 -17.80 1.30
N ILE A 105 15.56 -18.84 1.84
CA ILE A 105 14.17 -18.80 2.32
C ILE A 105 13.89 -17.70 3.35
N TRP A 106 14.87 -17.33 4.17
CA TRP A 106 14.73 -16.26 5.15
C TRP A 106 14.49 -14.89 4.52
N CYS A 107 14.95 -14.64 3.28
CA CYS A 107 14.68 -13.40 2.56
C CYS A 107 13.18 -13.26 2.27
N LYS A 108 12.53 -14.37 1.88
CA LYS A 108 11.08 -14.41 1.66
C LYS A 108 10.32 -14.12 2.95
N ILE A 109 10.74 -14.72 4.07
CA ILE A 109 10.12 -14.48 5.39
C ILE A 109 10.26 -13.02 5.81
N LEU A 110 11.46 -12.44 5.66
CA LEU A 110 11.70 -11.02 5.96
C LEU A 110 10.83 -10.10 5.11
N PHE A 111 10.65 -10.41 3.83
CA PHE A 111 9.74 -9.65 2.96
C PHE A 111 8.30 -9.71 3.46
N TYR A 112 7.78 -10.88 3.83
CA TYR A 112 6.43 -11.02 4.36
C TYR A 112 6.23 -10.29 5.69
N LEU A 113 7.23 -10.32 6.57
CA LEU A 113 7.21 -9.54 7.81
C LEU A 113 7.20 -8.04 7.52
N ALA A 114 8.00 -7.57 6.56
CA ALA A 114 8.01 -6.17 6.16
C ALA A 114 6.64 -5.72 5.62
N VAL A 115 5.98 -6.55 4.81
CA VAL A 115 4.61 -6.28 4.32
C VAL A 115 3.63 -6.23 5.49
N LEU A 116 3.68 -7.18 6.41
CA LEU A 116 2.82 -7.19 7.60
C LEU A 116 2.99 -5.92 8.44
N ILE A 117 4.24 -5.52 8.70
CA ILE A 117 4.56 -4.29 9.45
C ILE A 117 4.03 -3.07 8.69
N SER A 118 4.16 -3.03 7.37
CA SER A 118 3.67 -1.90 6.56
C SER A 118 2.14 -1.72 6.70
N ILE A 119 1.39 -2.82 6.76
CA ILE A 119 -0.06 -2.79 6.99
C ILE A 119 -0.38 -2.23 8.38
N LEU A 120 0.36 -2.64 9.41
CA LEU A 120 0.19 -2.10 10.77
C LEU A 120 0.50 -0.60 10.84
N VAL A 121 1.53 -0.14 10.14
CA VAL A 121 1.88 1.29 10.07
C VAL A 121 0.77 2.10 9.41
N VAL A 122 0.22 1.63 8.28
CA VAL A 122 -0.90 2.29 7.61
C VAL A 122 -2.13 2.31 8.51
N TRP A 123 -2.39 1.22 9.23
CA TRP A 123 -3.49 1.16 10.19
C TRP A 123 -3.34 2.21 11.29
N LEU A 124 -2.19 2.28 11.96
CA LEU A 124 -1.91 3.28 12.99
C LEU A 124 -2.03 4.72 12.45
N ALA A 125 -1.51 4.97 11.24
CA ALA A 125 -1.62 6.28 10.61
C ALA A 125 -3.08 6.72 10.39
N LEU A 126 -3.95 5.79 9.98
CA LEU A 126 -5.36 6.06 9.76
C LEU A 126 -6.13 6.24 11.08
N GLU A 127 -5.79 5.50 12.13
CA GLU A 127 -6.37 5.69 13.45
C GLU A 127 -6.02 7.07 14.02
N ILE A 128 -4.76 7.49 13.89
CA ILE A 128 -4.32 8.83 14.27
C ILE A 128 -5.10 9.89 13.48
N LYS A 129 -5.20 9.75 12.15
CA LYS A 129 -5.95 10.68 11.29
C LYS A 129 -7.41 10.80 11.72
N ALA A 130 -8.10 9.68 11.94
CA ALA A 130 -9.50 9.67 12.39
C ALA A 130 -9.69 10.41 13.73
N ASN A 131 -8.74 10.27 14.65
CA ASN A 131 -8.77 10.97 15.94
C ASN A 131 -8.56 12.48 15.79
N TYR A 132 -7.70 12.93 14.86
CA TYR A 132 -7.51 14.34 14.56
C TYR A 132 -8.75 14.96 13.92
N ASP A 133 -9.34 14.30 12.91
CA ASP A 133 -10.54 14.79 12.22
C ASP A 133 -11.72 14.92 13.21
N THR A 134 -11.84 13.99 14.16
CA THR A 134 -12.87 14.04 15.21
C THR A 134 -12.67 15.22 16.17
N LYS A 135 -11.42 15.55 16.52
CA LYS A 135 -11.11 16.71 17.37
C LYS A 135 -11.43 18.02 16.65
N GLU A 136 -11.00 18.15 15.40
CA GLU A 136 -11.27 19.35 14.59
C GLU A 136 -12.78 19.59 14.44
N LEU A 137 -13.55 18.53 14.16
CA LEU A 137 -15.00 18.61 14.05
C LEU A 137 -15.66 19.04 15.38
N ASN A 138 -15.20 18.47 16.51
CA ASN A 138 -15.72 18.83 17.83
C ASN A 138 -15.41 20.29 18.20
N ASP A 139 -14.22 20.79 17.87
CA ASP A 139 -13.83 22.18 18.12
C ASP A 139 -14.61 23.16 17.24
N ALA A 140 -14.84 22.81 15.97
CA ALA A 140 -15.70 23.57 15.07
C ALA A 140 -17.15 23.64 15.60
N LEU A 141 -17.71 22.51 16.05
CA LEU A 141 -19.06 22.44 16.62
C LEU A 141 -19.21 23.29 17.88
N LYS A 142 -18.24 23.25 18.80
CA LYS A 142 -18.24 24.11 20.00
C LYS A 142 -18.28 25.59 19.63
N LYS A 143 -17.51 25.99 18.60
CA LYS A 143 -17.47 27.39 18.12
C LYS A 143 -18.77 27.83 17.46
N PHE A 144 -19.48 26.92 16.79
CA PHE A 144 -20.81 27.19 16.24
C PHE A 144 -21.89 27.26 17.32
N GLN A 145 -21.82 26.43 18.36
CA GLN A 145 -22.78 26.42 19.47
C GLN A 145 -22.57 27.56 20.47
N SER A 146 -21.36 28.12 20.55
CA SER A 146 -21.05 29.30 21.38
C SER A 146 -21.48 30.62 20.73
N LYS A 147 -22.20 30.58 19.61
CA LYS A 147 -22.74 31.71 18.87
C LYS A 147 -24.26 31.61 18.82
#